data_AF-A0A2I0QWI2-F1
#
_entry.id   AF-A0A2I0QWI2-F1
#
_cell.length_a   1.000
_cell.length_b   1.000
_cell.length_c   1.000
_cell.angle_alpha   90.00
_cell.angle_beta   90.00
_cell.angle_gamma   90.00
#
_symmetry.space_group_name_H-M   'P 1'
#
loop_
_entity.id
_entity.type
_entity.pdbx_description
1 polymer ?
#
loop_
_entity_poly.entity_id
_entity_poly.type
_entity_poly.pdbx_seq_one_letter_code
_entity_poly.pdbx_strand_id
1 'polypeptide(L)'
;MKKIIASWFIKTAWPFILKLLIRYAEEIVQIVIYRIKKMIKESQLNKEKVYNDEIAEKEGQLAQTTNESVKARLRKEIHELKIKLESTDSSYQEMEQIIRGTEEKLILDVKEKTKELKADEFINKNTSKLELKDSKTLLLDNDKANK
;
A
#
# COMPACT_ATOMS: atom_id res chain seq x y z
N MET A 1 -16.93 33.11 31.82
CA MET A 1 -17.52 32.22 30.79
C MET A 1 -16.48 31.47 29.96
N LYS A 2 -15.55 32.13 29.25
CA LYS A 2 -14.55 31.44 28.39
C LYS A 2 -13.75 30.33 29.10
N LYS A 3 -13.28 30.54 30.34
CA LYS A 3 -12.56 29.51 31.12
C LYS A 3 -13.44 28.29 31.51
N ILE A 4 -14.74 28.50 31.72
CA ILE A 4 -15.69 27.42 32.06
C ILE A 4 -15.98 26.58 30.82
N ILE A 5 -16.22 27.23 29.69
CA ILE A 5 -16.45 26.58 28.40
C ILE A 5 -15.20 25.82 27.94
N ALA A 6 -14.01 26.41 28.08
CA ALA A 6 -12.74 25.74 27.76
C ALA A 6 -12.53 24.51 28.67
N SER A 7 -12.76 24.64 29.98
CA SER A 7 -12.63 23.50 30.90
C SER A 7 -13.60 22.37 30.57
N TRP A 8 -14.85 22.71 30.23
CA TRP A 8 -15.85 21.73 29.79
C TRP A 8 -15.44 21.06 28.48
N PHE A 9 -14.97 21.82 27.49
CA PHE A 9 -14.50 21.27 26.23
C PHE A 9 -13.33 20.30 26.43
N ILE A 10 -12.31 20.69 27.21
CA ILE A 10 -11.12 19.87 27.48
C ILE A 10 -11.49 18.57 28.21
N LYS A 11 -12.39 18.64 29.20
CA LYS A 11 -12.76 17.47 30.02
C LYS A 11 -13.78 16.56 29.35
N THR A 12 -14.67 17.13 28.54
CA THR A 12 -15.85 16.41 28.05
C THR A 12 -15.81 16.21 26.55
N ALA A 13 -15.57 17.24 25.73
CA ALA A 13 -15.61 17.12 24.27
C ALA A 13 -14.31 16.55 23.68
N TRP A 14 -13.15 16.99 24.17
CA TRP A 14 -11.84 16.60 23.64
C TRP A 14 -11.59 15.08 23.64
N PRO A 15 -11.93 14.32 24.70
CA PRO A 15 -11.76 12.86 24.69
C PRO A 15 -12.58 12.18 23.57
N PHE A 16 -13.75 12.70 23.22
CA PHE A 16 -14.54 12.16 22.11
C PHE A 16 -13.90 12.50 20.76
N ILE A 17 -13.39 13.73 20.61
CA ILE A 17 -12.68 14.15 19.39
C ILE A 17 -11.44 13.27 19.17
N LEU A 18 -10.63 13.03 20.22
CA LEU A 18 -9.48 12.13 20.13
C LEU A 18 -9.86 10.71 19.71
N LYS A 19 -10.93 10.14 20.28
CA LYS A 19 -11.43 8.82 19.88
C LYS A 19 -11.84 8.78 18.41
N LEU A 20 -12.51 9.83 17.92
CA LEU A 20 -12.90 9.95 16.51
C LEU A 20 -11.68 10.07 15.60
N LEU A 21 -10.69 10.90 15.98
CA LEU A 21 -9.45 11.06 15.22
C LEU A 21 -8.68 9.75 15.10
N ILE A 22 -8.52 9.01 16.21
CA ILE A 22 -7.89 7.69 16.21
C ILE A 22 -8.63 6.75 15.26
N ARG A 23 -9.96 6.66 15.40
CA ARG A 23 -10.78 5.78 14.56
C ARG A 23 -10.65 6.11 13.07
N TYR A 24 -10.78 7.37 12.68
CA TYR A 24 -10.69 7.75 11.28
C TYR A 24 -9.27 7.56 10.73
N ALA A 25 -8.24 7.83 11.52
CA ALA A 25 -6.87 7.59 11.10
C ALA A 25 -6.57 6.09 10.91
N GLU A 26 -7.10 5.22 11.80
CA GLU A 26 -7.05 3.76 11.62
C GLU A 26 -7.78 3.32 10.34
N GLU A 27 -8.99 3.82 10.11
CA GLU A 27 -9.76 3.54 8.89
C GLU A 27 -9.01 3.98 7.62
N ILE A 28 -8.36 5.15 7.64
CA ILE A 28 -7.53 5.63 6.52
C ILE A 28 -6.35 4.68 6.27
N VAL A 29 -5.63 4.28 7.33
CA VAL A 29 -4.50 3.34 7.21
C VAL A 29 -4.98 2.02 6.60
N GLN A 30 -6.09 1.47 7.09
CA GLN A 30 -6.65 0.22 6.57
C GLN A 30 -7.05 0.33 5.09
N ILE A 31 -7.66 1.44 4.68
CA ILE A 31 -8.04 1.67 3.26
C ILE A 31 -6.81 1.74 2.37
N VAL A 32 -5.77 2.47 2.79
CA VAL A 32 -4.51 2.59 2.02
C VAL A 32 -3.83 1.23 1.89
N ILE A 33 -3.70 0.50 3.00
CA ILE A 33 -3.11 -0.83 3.02
C ILE A 33 -3.91 -1.80 2.15
N TYR A 34 -5.24 -1.77 2.23
CA TYR A 34 -6.11 -2.58 1.37
C TYR A 34 -5.86 -2.30 -0.12
N ARG A 35 -5.73 -1.03 -0.52
CA ARG A 35 -5.43 -0.67 -1.91
C ARG A 35 -4.07 -1.19 -2.34
N ILE A 36 -3.04 -1.07 -1.50
CA ILE A 36 -1.70 -1.60 -1.78
C ILE A 36 -1.74 -3.11 -1.96
N LYS A 37 -2.38 -3.85 -1.04
CA LYS A 37 -2.54 -5.31 -1.13
C LYS A 37 -3.25 -5.70 -2.44
N LYS A 38 -4.32 -4.99 -2.79
CA LYS A 38 -5.05 -5.21 -4.04
C LYS A 38 -4.17 -5.03 -5.28
N MET A 39 -3.42 -3.93 -5.36
CA MET A 39 -2.51 -3.68 -6.50
C MET A 39 -1.41 -4.74 -6.63
N ILE A 40 -0.84 -5.18 -5.51
CA ILE A 40 0.19 -6.22 -5.51
C ILE A 40 -0.39 -7.55 -5.97
N LYS A 41 -1.57 -7.92 -5.45
CA LYS A 41 -2.27 -9.15 -5.86
C LYS A 41 -2.62 -9.14 -7.34
N GLU A 42 -3.12 -8.02 -7.87
CA GLU A 42 -3.41 -7.89 -9.31
C GLU A 42 -2.15 -8.01 -10.16
N SER A 43 -1.04 -7.39 -9.74
CA SER A 43 0.27 -7.51 -10.41
C SER A 43 0.77 -8.96 -10.40
N GLN A 44 0.57 -9.67 -9.29
CA GLN A 44 0.90 -11.09 -9.14
C GLN A 44 0.13 -11.97 -10.11
N LEU A 45 -1.20 -11.87 -10.11
CA LEU A 45 -2.06 -12.64 -11.00
C LEU A 45 -1.70 -12.42 -12.49
N ASN A 46 -1.32 -11.20 -12.85
CA ASN A 46 -0.86 -10.89 -14.20
C ASN A 46 0.47 -11.59 -14.53
N LYS A 47 1.44 -11.59 -13.60
CA LYS A 47 2.72 -12.30 -13.79
C LYS A 47 2.53 -13.82 -13.88
N GLU A 48 1.73 -14.40 -12.99
CA GLU A 48 1.42 -15.83 -13.01
C GLU A 48 0.78 -16.22 -14.34
N LYS A 49 -0.17 -15.41 -14.82
CA LYS A 49 -0.80 -15.64 -16.12
C LYS A 49 0.22 -15.63 -17.26
N VAL A 50 1.09 -14.63 -17.31
CA VAL A 50 2.14 -14.53 -18.34
C VAL A 50 3.04 -15.77 -18.33
N TYR A 51 3.50 -16.20 -17.15
CA TYR A 51 4.35 -17.40 -17.06
C TYR A 51 3.59 -18.68 -17.44
N ASN A 52 2.34 -18.84 -17.02
CA ASN A 52 1.52 -19.99 -17.40
C ASN A 52 1.27 -20.05 -18.90
N ASP A 53 1.00 -18.91 -19.53
CA ASP A 53 0.80 -18.81 -20.98
C ASP A 53 2.11 -19.17 -21.73
N GLU A 54 3.26 -18.66 -21.30
CA GLU A 54 4.58 -19.00 -21.88
C GLU A 54 4.95 -20.48 -21.68
N ILE A 55 4.65 -21.05 -20.52
CA ILE A 55 4.87 -22.48 -20.24
C ILE A 55 4.00 -23.32 -21.17
N ALA A 56 2.70 -22.99 -21.31
CA ALA A 56 1.78 -23.73 -22.17
C ALA A 56 2.20 -23.65 -23.64
N GLU A 57 2.66 -22.48 -24.11
CA GLU A 57 3.19 -22.32 -25.46
C GLU A 57 4.41 -23.22 -25.70
N LYS A 58 5.38 -23.21 -24.77
CA LYS A 58 6.59 -24.03 -24.88
C LYS A 58 6.31 -25.52 -24.75
N GLU A 59 5.36 -25.92 -23.91
CA GLU A 59 4.90 -27.31 -23.80
C GLU A 59 4.23 -27.76 -25.11
N GLY A 60 3.47 -26.89 -25.77
CA GLY A 60 2.92 -27.12 -27.11
C GLY A 60 4.02 -27.29 -28.18
N GLN A 61 5.03 -26.41 -28.18
CA GLN A 61 6.19 -26.52 -29.08
C GLN A 61 6.99 -27.81 -28.84
N LEU A 62 7.15 -28.21 -27.57
CA LEU A 62 7.86 -29.43 -27.19
C LEU A 62 7.15 -30.68 -27.71
N ALA A 63 5.82 -30.70 -27.68
CA ALA A 63 5.01 -31.81 -28.18
C ALA A 63 5.09 -31.97 -29.71
N GLN A 64 5.27 -30.87 -30.45
CA GLN A 64 5.34 -30.87 -31.92
C GLN A 64 6.77 -31.06 -32.46
N THR A 65 7.79 -30.81 -31.65
CA THR A 65 9.19 -30.89 -32.06
C THR A 65 9.67 -32.34 -32.11
N THR A 66 10.38 -32.73 -33.17
CA THR A 66 11.00 -34.07 -33.29
C THR A 66 12.51 -34.06 -32.99
N ASN A 67 13.16 -32.90 -33.04
CA ASN A 67 14.59 -32.73 -32.79
C ASN A 67 14.91 -32.76 -31.29
N GLU A 68 15.72 -33.73 -30.85
CA GLU A 68 16.02 -33.94 -29.42
C GLU A 68 16.85 -32.80 -28.79
N SER A 69 17.73 -32.14 -29.55
CA SER A 69 18.48 -30.99 -29.06
C SER A 69 17.56 -29.80 -28.76
N VAL A 70 16.58 -29.57 -29.65
CA VAL A 70 15.57 -28.53 -29.44
C VAL A 70 14.63 -28.90 -28.28
N LYS A 71 14.26 -30.17 -28.15
CA LYS A 71 13.49 -30.65 -26.98
C LYS A 71 14.24 -30.43 -25.66
N ALA A 72 15.53 -30.73 -25.61
CA ALA A 72 16.34 -30.52 -24.41
C ALA A 72 16.39 -29.04 -24.02
N ARG A 73 16.53 -28.14 -25.00
CA ARG A 73 16.47 -26.69 -24.75
C ARG A 73 15.10 -26.25 -24.23
N LEU A 74 14.01 -26.67 -24.88
CA LEU A 74 12.64 -26.34 -24.46
C LEU A 74 12.32 -26.84 -23.05
N ARG A 75 12.73 -28.07 -22.69
CA ARG A 75 12.58 -28.61 -21.32
C ARG A 75 13.29 -27.73 -20.29
N LYS A 76 14.49 -27.25 -20.61
CA LYS A 76 15.25 -26.34 -19.74
C LYS A 76 14.53 -25.00 -19.58
N GLU A 77 14.07 -24.39 -20.67
CA GLU A 77 13.32 -23.13 -20.63
C GLU A 77 12.01 -23.26 -19.82
N ILE A 78 11.26 -24.35 -19.99
CA ILE A 78 10.05 -24.64 -19.20
C ILE A 78 10.40 -24.77 -17.71
N HIS A 79 11.50 -25.47 -17.38
CA HIS A 79 11.93 -25.61 -15.99
C HIS A 79 12.32 -24.26 -15.36
N GLU A 80 13.04 -23.42 -16.11
CA GLU A 80 13.39 -22.06 -15.66
C GLU A 80 12.14 -21.19 -15.44
N LEU A 81 11.12 -21.30 -16.29
CA LEU A 81 9.84 -20.59 -16.11
C LEU A 81 9.08 -21.08 -14.87
N LYS A 82 9.06 -22.39 -14.62
CA LYS A 82 8.43 -22.96 -13.40
C LYS A 82 9.13 -22.47 -12.13
N ILE A 83 10.46 -22.40 -12.11
CA ILE A 83 11.22 -21.81 -11.00
C ILE A 83 10.86 -20.33 -10.79
N LYS A 84 10.76 -19.55 -11.88
CA LYS A 84 10.37 -18.13 -11.79
C LYS A 84 8.94 -17.96 -11.25
N LEU A 85 8.02 -18.83 -11.64
CA LEU A 85 6.65 -18.85 -11.13
C LEU A 85 6.61 -19.15 -9.63
N GLU A 86 7.33 -20.17 -9.16
CA GLU A 86 7.43 -20.50 -7.73
C GLU A 86 8.07 -19.36 -6.91
N SER A 87 9.14 -18.75 -7.42
CA SER A 87 9.78 -17.59 -6.79
C SER A 87 8.85 -16.39 -6.68
N THR A 88 7.92 -16.27 -7.63
CA THR A 88 6.95 -15.19 -7.68
C THR A 88 5.92 -15.34 -6.54
N ASP A 89 5.45 -16.56 -6.25
CA ASP A 89 4.57 -16.81 -5.10
C ASP A 89 5.28 -16.57 -3.75
N SER A 90 6.52 -17.05 -3.59
CA SER A 90 7.32 -16.79 -2.37
C SER A 90 7.50 -15.29 -2.12
N SER A 91 7.80 -14.52 -3.17
CA SER A 91 7.94 -13.06 -3.08
C SER A 91 6.64 -12.37 -2.66
N TYR A 92 5.47 -12.90 -3.07
CA TYR A 92 4.18 -12.38 -2.65
C TYR A 92 3.95 -12.57 -1.15
N GLN A 93 4.26 -13.77 -0.64
CA GLN A 93 4.10 -14.08 0.79
C GLN A 93 4.99 -13.19 1.67
N GLU A 94 6.24 -12.95 1.24
CA GLU A 94 7.14 -12.00 1.92
C GLU A 94 6.57 -10.57 1.93
N MET A 95 6.04 -10.11 0.78
CA MET A 95 5.38 -8.80 0.71
C MET A 95 4.17 -8.71 1.62
N GLU A 96 3.33 -9.74 1.69
CA GLU A 96 2.17 -9.74 2.60
C GLU A 96 2.60 -9.61 4.08
N GLN A 97 3.67 -10.30 4.48
CA GLN A 97 4.20 -10.19 5.85
C GLN A 97 4.71 -8.78 6.15
N ILE A 98 5.47 -8.18 5.22
CA ILE A 98 5.98 -6.81 5.38
C ILE A 98 4.81 -5.84 5.51
N ILE A 99 3.82 -5.92 4.62
CA ILE A 99 2.65 -5.02 4.64
C ILE A 99 1.88 -5.16 5.94
N ARG A 100 1.68 -6.37 6.44
CA ARG A 100 1.01 -6.61 7.72
C ARG A 100 1.78 -5.98 8.88
N GLY A 101 3.10 -6.17 8.91
CA GLY A 101 3.95 -5.54 9.93
C GLY A 101 3.93 -4.01 9.85
N THR A 102 3.87 -3.43 8.65
CA THR A 102 3.74 -1.99 8.45
C THR A 102 2.37 -1.47 8.88
N GLU A 103 1.28 -2.20 8.56
CA GLU A 103 -0.09 -1.87 8.97
C GLU A 103 -0.20 -1.79 10.50
N GLU A 104 0.30 -2.81 11.20
CA GLU A 104 0.29 -2.86 12.67
C GLU A 104 1.11 -1.71 13.29
N LYS A 105 2.30 -1.43 12.74
CA LYS A 105 3.14 -0.30 13.18
C LYS A 105 2.44 1.04 12.97
N LEU A 106 1.83 1.26 11.80
CA LEU A 106 1.14 2.52 11.50
C LEU A 106 -0.08 2.73 12.41
N ILE A 107 -0.85 1.68 12.69
CA ILE A 107 -1.97 1.75 13.63
C ILE A 107 -1.48 2.10 15.04
N LEU A 108 -0.38 1.50 15.50
CA LEU A 108 0.22 1.83 16.79
C LEU A 108 0.71 3.28 16.83
N ASP A 109 1.45 3.71 15.80
CA ASP A 109 1.94 5.08 15.65
C ASP A 109 0.80 6.11 15.68
N VAL A 110 -0.30 5.84 14.97
CA VAL A 110 -1.51 6.67 14.99
C VAL A 110 -2.07 6.77 16.40
N LYS A 111 -2.21 5.65 17.10
CA LYS A 111 -2.73 5.63 18.48
C LYS A 111 -1.84 6.43 19.42
N GLU A 112 -0.52 6.24 19.36
CA GLU A 112 0.44 6.89 20.26
C GLU A 112 0.47 8.40 20.01
N LYS A 113 0.69 8.82 18.76
CA LYS A 113 0.78 10.24 18.41
C LYS A 113 -0.54 10.99 18.61
N THR A 114 -1.68 10.33 18.36
CA THR A 114 -2.99 10.99 18.56
C THR A 114 -3.34 11.15 20.03
N LYS A 115 -2.90 10.23 20.92
CA LYS A 115 -3.11 10.36 22.37
C LYS A 115 -2.37 11.54 22.99
N GLU A 116 -1.24 11.93 22.40
CA GLU A 116 -0.42 13.05 22.86
C GLU A 116 -0.99 14.43 22.50
N LEU A 117 -2.00 14.48 21.62
CA LEU A 117 -2.61 15.74 21.19
C LEU A 117 -3.32 16.44 22.36
N LYS A 118 -2.85 17.65 22.66
CA LYS A 118 -3.44 18.50 23.70
C LYS A 118 -4.53 19.39 23.13
N ALA A 119 -5.66 19.46 23.83
CA ALA A 119 -6.76 20.36 23.48
C ALA A 119 -6.30 21.82 23.38
N ASP A 120 -5.36 22.21 24.24
CA ASP A 120 -4.82 23.56 24.31
C ASP A 120 -4.09 23.99 23.03
N GLU A 121 -3.51 23.05 22.27
CA GLU A 121 -2.88 23.33 20.97
C GLU A 121 -3.91 23.64 19.88
N PHE A 122 -5.14 23.16 20.06
CA PHE A 122 -6.27 23.40 19.15
C PHE A 122 -7.02 24.69 19.54
N ILE A 123 -7.17 24.94 20.84
CA ILE A 123 -7.91 26.10 21.38
C ILE A 123 -7.07 27.38 21.31
N ASN A 124 -5.75 27.29 21.55
CA ASN A 124 -4.85 28.45 21.56
C ASN A 124 -4.19 28.73 20.21
N LYS A 125 -4.53 27.97 19.16
CA LYS A 125 -4.21 28.37 17.78
C LYS A 125 -5.02 29.64 17.47
N ASN A 126 -4.47 30.79 17.83
CA ASN A 126 -4.77 32.05 17.16
C ASN A 126 -4.76 31.74 15.67
N THR A 127 -5.86 32.08 14.99
CA THR A 127 -6.15 31.96 13.56
C THR A 127 -4.91 32.19 12.71
N SER A 128 -4.06 31.17 12.63
CA SER A 128 -3.14 30.99 11.53
C SER A 128 -4.08 30.48 10.49
N LYS A 129 -4.48 31.36 9.56
CA LYS A 129 -5.08 30.92 8.29
C LYS A 129 -4.33 29.67 7.91
N LEU A 130 -5.06 28.59 7.66
CA LEU A 130 -4.51 27.39 7.06
C LEU A 130 -4.15 27.82 5.62
N GLU A 131 -3.04 28.56 5.49
CA GLU A 131 -2.43 28.87 4.22
C GLU A 131 -1.88 27.53 3.75
N LEU A 132 -2.69 26.85 2.93
CA LEU A 132 -2.17 25.92 1.95
C LEU A 132 -1.09 26.69 1.19
N LYS A 133 0.16 26.59 1.64
CA LYS A 133 1.31 26.99 0.84
C LYS A 133 1.17 26.17 -0.43
N ASP A 134 0.81 26.86 -1.50
CA ASP A 134 0.54 26.32 -2.83
C ASP A 134 1.30 25.01 -3.06
N SER A 135 0.60 23.88 -2.99
CA SER A 135 1.10 22.57 -3.41
C SER A 135 1.15 22.50 -4.94
N LYS A 136 1.64 23.56 -5.59
CA LYS A 136 1.69 23.70 -7.05
C LYS A 136 2.77 22.84 -7.71
N THR A 137 3.54 22.06 -6.94
CA THR A 137 4.69 21.33 -7.48
C THR A 137 4.55 19.81 -7.49
N LEU A 138 3.43 19.23 -7.06
CA LEU A 138 3.28 17.75 -7.02
C LEU A 138 2.42 17.15 -8.15
N LEU A 139 1.95 17.95 -9.12
CA LEU A 139 1.06 17.47 -10.19
C LEU A 139 1.44 17.89 -11.63
N LEU A 140 2.65 18.39 -11.90
CA LEU A 140 3.00 18.92 -13.24
C LEU A 140 4.34 18.45 -13.84
N ASP A 141 4.94 17.35 -13.37
CA ASP A 141 6.17 16.81 -13.99
C ASP A 141 5.92 15.80 -15.12
N ASN A 142 4.66 15.47 -15.47
CA ASN A 142 4.36 14.50 -16.54
C ASN A 142 3.85 15.08 -17.87
N ASP A 143 3.63 16.40 -17.99
CA ASP A 143 3.03 16.99 -19.20
C ASP A 143 3.99 17.82 -20.08
N LYS A 144 5.32 17.74 -19.84
CA LYS A 144 6.33 18.43 -20.67
C LYS A 144 7.27 17.51 -21.45
N ALA A 145 6.92 16.24 -21.63
CA ALA A 145 7.68 15.31 -22.48
C ALA A 145 7.13 15.15 -23.91
N ASN A 146 6.12 15.92 -24.32
CA ASN A 146 5.62 15.92 -25.70
C ASN A 146 5.31 17.35 -26.18
N LYS A 147 6.34 18.06 -26.66
CA LYS A 147 6.22 19.08 -27.69
C LYS A 147 7.55 19.23 -28.43
#